data_AF-A0A8C3HYK4-F1
#
_entry.id   AF-A0A8C3HYK4-F1
#
_cell.length_a   1.000
_cell.length_b   1.000
_cell.length_c   1.000
_cell.angle_alpha   90.00
_cell.angle_beta   90.00
_cell.angle_gamma   90.00
#
_symmetry.space_group_name_H-M   'P 1'
#
loop_
_entity.id
_entity.type
_entity.pdbx_description
1 polymer ?
#
loop_
_entity_poly.entity_id
_entity_poly.type
_entity_poly.pdbx_seq_one_letter_code
_entity_poly.pdbx_strand_id
1 'polypeptide(L)'
;MAQLDQPLTRQEKVKIVSSLLKQAPPEEFCEAFSDLRLLVGDNSLMCQEAASLCALHNKLYFTPVRIKECEVLLTRHNELEEEHFLDSQRQVSFKFDHLRKEASEFQAHPQEDEKGEAWRRALYEGLKAYVSSHYPGGICSVFIKDTAIRKILIACIASRLHQPSAFWNGLWKSEWTFTLTPTSTSTQVAGTIMVQAHYFEDGNIHLTVCKDVAESLPVTTETQTAQDFVKLLEDADNQFQDGLMEEYQRMSDTHLKAFRRQLPIIHSTINWEKIVTAKIVEIQVEVFC
;
A
#
# COMPACT_ATOMS: atom_id res chain seq x y z
N MET A 1 -40.06 18.36 -6.52
CA MET A 1 -40.14 17.06 -5.81
C MET A 1 -39.04 16.20 -6.38
N ALA A 2 -38.01 15.93 -5.57
CA ALA A 2 -36.79 15.26 -5.99
C ALA A 2 -37.09 13.82 -6.45
N GLN A 3 -36.39 13.38 -7.51
CA GLN A 3 -36.29 11.98 -7.92
C GLN A 3 -35.68 11.18 -6.76
N LEU A 4 -36.51 10.65 -5.86
CA LEU A 4 -36.10 9.59 -4.95
C LEU A 4 -36.61 8.24 -5.50
N ASP A 5 -35.71 7.27 -5.46
CA ASP A 5 -35.96 5.83 -5.44
C ASP A 5 -36.21 5.11 -6.78
N GLN A 6 -35.24 5.18 -7.70
CA GLN A 6 -34.94 3.98 -8.47
C GLN A 6 -33.96 3.09 -7.66
N PRO A 7 -34.28 1.82 -7.41
CA PRO A 7 -33.36 0.92 -6.71
C PRO A 7 -32.11 0.71 -7.57
N LEU A 8 -30.94 0.77 -6.92
CA LEU A 8 -29.67 0.51 -7.57
C LEU A 8 -29.69 -0.85 -8.28
N THR A 9 -29.24 -0.85 -9.53
CA THR A 9 -29.05 -2.08 -10.30
C THR A 9 -27.97 -2.96 -9.68
N ARG A 10 -27.96 -4.27 -9.98
CA ARG A 10 -26.91 -5.17 -9.50
C ARG A 10 -25.51 -4.68 -9.86
N GLN A 11 -25.30 -4.21 -11.08
CA GLN A 11 -24.00 -3.71 -11.52
C GLN A 11 -23.54 -2.46 -10.74
N GLU A 12 -24.46 -1.55 -10.43
CA GLU A 12 -24.14 -0.37 -9.62
C GLU A 12 -23.78 -0.75 -8.19
N LYS A 13 -24.52 -1.69 -7.59
CA LYS A 13 -24.19 -2.25 -6.27
C LYS A 13 -22.78 -2.84 -6.24
N VAL A 14 -22.42 -3.66 -7.23
CA VAL A 14 -21.06 -4.24 -7.33
C VAL A 14 -19.99 -3.17 -7.46
N LYS A 15 -20.22 -2.13 -8.28
CA LYS A 15 -19.27 -1.01 -8.41
C LYS A 15 -19.08 -0.27 -7.10
N ILE A 16 -20.16 -0.01 -6.35
CA ILE A 16 -20.10 0.66 -5.05
C ILE A 16 -19.37 -0.21 -4.03
N VAL A 17 -19.71 -1.50 -3.93
CA VAL A 17 -19.05 -2.46 -3.02
C VAL A 17 -17.55 -2.53 -3.33
N SER A 18 -17.18 -2.68 -4.61
CA SER A 18 -15.77 -2.70 -5.02
C SER A 18 -15.05 -1.40 -4.66
N SER A 19 -15.70 -0.25 -4.84
CA SER A 19 -15.14 1.05 -4.49
C SER A 19 -14.93 1.22 -2.98
N LEU A 20 -15.88 0.76 -2.16
CA LEU A 20 -15.80 0.82 -0.70
C LEU A 20 -14.72 -0.13 -0.16
N LEU A 21 -14.63 -1.35 -0.71
CA LEU A 21 -13.61 -2.32 -0.31
C LEU A 21 -12.19 -1.90 -0.69
N LYS A 22 -12.00 -1.11 -1.75
CA LYS A 22 -10.71 -0.49 -2.09
C LYS A 22 -10.26 0.57 -1.08
N GLN A 23 -11.18 1.08 -0.28
CA GLN A 23 -10.91 2.04 0.79
C GLN A 23 -10.83 1.36 2.16
N ALA A 24 -11.04 0.04 2.22
CA ALA A 24 -10.86 -0.70 3.47
C ALA A 24 -9.41 -0.54 3.95
N PRO A 25 -9.21 -0.27 5.25
CA PRO A 25 -7.88 -0.30 5.84
C PRO A 25 -7.15 -1.62 5.55
N PRO A 26 -5.81 -1.61 5.54
CA PRO A 26 -5.06 -2.85 5.53
C PRO A 26 -5.46 -3.71 6.74
N GLU A 27 -5.51 -5.02 6.53
CA GLU A 27 -5.89 -6.03 7.55
C GLU A 27 -7.37 -6.00 8.02
N GLU A 28 -8.23 -5.17 7.45
CA GLU A 28 -9.66 -5.07 7.86
C GLU A 28 -10.64 -5.38 6.71
N PHE A 29 -10.14 -6.00 5.64
CA PHE A 29 -10.95 -6.33 4.47
C PHE A 29 -12.08 -7.30 4.81
N CYS A 30 -11.84 -8.29 5.67
CA CYS A 30 -12.83 -9.32 6.00
C CYS A 30 -14.02 -8.73 6.76
N GLU A 31 -13.73 -7.83 7.70
CA GLU A 31 -14.68 -7.06 8.48
C GLU A 31 -15.50 -6.15 7.56
N ALA A 32 -14.83 -5.35 6.73
CA ALA A 32 -15.49 -4.45 5.77
C ALA A 32 -16.37 -5.23 4.78
N PHE A 33 -15.91 -6.40 4.31
CA PHE A 33 -16.70 -7.26 3.42
C PHE A 33 -17.94 -7.81 4.13
N SER A 34 -17.81 -8.25 5.38
CA SER A 34 -18.93 -8.74 6.19
C SER A 34 -19.98 -7.66 6.41
N ASP A 35 -19.57 -6.45 6.76
CA ASP A 35 -20.46 -5.32 6.99
C ASP A 35 -21.19 -4.90 5.70
N LEU A 36 -20.46 -4.80 4.59
CA LEU A 36 -21.06 -4.50 3.29
C LEU A 36 -22.04 -5.59 2.84
N ARG A 37 -21.75 -6.85 3.14
CA ARG A 37 -22.67 -7.96 2.85
C ARG A 37 -24.01 -7.79 3.58
N LEU A 38 -23.99 -7.34 4.83
CA LEU A 38 -25.21 -7.04 5.60
C LEU A 38 -25.96 -5.84 5.01
N LEU A 39 -25.25 -4.76 4.64
CA LEU A 39 -25.85 -3.55 4.08
C LEU A 39 -26.47 -3.75 2.70
N VAL A 40 -25.84 -4.54 1.82
CA VAL A 40 -26.31 -4.77 0.45
C VAL A 40 -27.59 -5.61 0.43
N GLY A 41 -27.75 -6.53 1.39
CA GLY A 41 -28.93 -7.39 1.54
C GLY A 41 -29.14 -8.42 0.41
N ASP A 42 -28.19 -8.57 -0.52
CA ASP A 42 -28.20 -9.56 -1.61
C ASP A 42 -27.03 -10.53 -1.45
N ASN A 43 -27.25 -11.59 -0.67
CA ASN A 43 -26.24 -12.63 -0.41
C ASN A 43 -25.79 -13.34 -1.69
N SER A 44 -26.68 -13.52 -2.68
CA SER A 44 -26.32 -14.17 -3.94
C SER A 44 -25.31 -13.33 -4.71
N LEU A 45 -25.52 -12.01 -4.77
CA LEU A 45 -24.60 -11.08 -5.41
C LEU A 45 -23.24 -11.07 -4.70
N MET A 46 -23.25 -10.93 -3.38
CA MET A 46 -22.00 -10.86 -2.59
C MET A 46 -21.19 -12.15 -2.69
N CYS A 47 -21.83 -13.33 -2.70
CA CYS A 47 -21.14 -14.60 -2.89
C CYS A 47 -20.55 -14.76 -4.30
N GLN A 48 -21.23 -14.25 -5.34
CA GLN A 48 -20.73 -14.29 -6.72
C GLN A 48 -19.47 -13.43 -6.89
N GLU A 49 -19.44 -12.26 -6.25
CA GLU A 49 -18.33 -11.30 -6.37
C GLU A 49 -17.22 -11.50 -5.32
N ALA A 50 -17.43 -12.34 -4.31
CA ALA A 50 -16.50 -12.49 -3.20
C ALA A 50 -15.08 -12.84 -3.68
N ALA A 51 -14.97 -13.83 -4.57
CA ALA A 51 -13.68 -14.31 -5.07
C ALA A 51 -12.92 -13.21 -5.84
N SER A 52 -13.61 -12.49 -6.73
CA SER A 52 -13.02 -11.42 -7.55
C SER A 52 -12.55 -10.25 -6.69
N LEU A 53 -13.32 -9.87 -5.66
CA LEU A 53 -12.98 -8.80 -4.72
C LEU A 53 -11.81 -9.19 -3.81
N CYS A 54 -11.79 -10.43 -3.31
CA CYS A 54 -10.65 -10.95 -2.54
C CYS A 54 -9.38 -11.02 -3.39
N ALA A 55 -9.48 -11.45 -4.64
CA ALA A 55 -8.36 -11.49 -5.58
C ALA A 55 -7.78 -10.10 -5.85
N LEU A 56 -8.65 -9.13 -6.09
CA LEU A 56 -8.26 -7.74 -6.27
C LEU A 56 -7.53 -7.19 -5.03
N HIS A 57 -8.12 -7.37 -3.84
CA HIS A 57 -7.52 -6.92 -2.58
C HIS A 57 -6.16 -7.59 -2.34
N ASN A 58 -6.08 -8.91 -2.48
CA ASN A 58 -4.87 -9.65 -2.18
C ASN A 58 -3.70 -9.19 -3.04
N LYS A 59 -3.94 -8.95 -4.34
CA LYS A 59 -2.93 -8.46 -5.29
C LYS A 59 -2.57 -7.00 -5.08
N LEU A 60 -3.53 -6.14 -4.71
CA LEU A 60 -3.31 -4.71 -4.52
C LEU A 60 -2.45 -4.40 -3.28
N TYR A 61 -2.63 -5.19 -2.22
CA TYR A 61 -1.98 -4.99 -0.92
C TYR A 61 -0.90 -6.03 -0.62
N PHE A 62 -0.38 -6.68 -1.66
CA PHE A 62 0.74 -7.64 -1.59
C PHE A 62 0.57 -8.64 -0.46
N THR A 63 -0.52 -9.41 -0.51
CA THR A 63 -0.81 -10.40 0.54
C THR A 63 0.27 -11.48 0.53
N PRO A 64 0.92 -11.74 1.68
CA PRO A 64 1.95 -12.76 1.77
C PRO A 64 1.35 -14.16 1.80
N VAL A 65 1.99 -15.10 1.10
CA VAL A 65 1.79 -16.54 1.26
C VAL A 65 3.06 -17.10 1.87
N ARG A 66 2.97 -17.66 3.08
CA ARG A 66 4.10 -18.24 3.82
C ARG A 66 3.78 -19.65 4.27
N ILE A 67 4.16 -20.61 3.43
CA ILE A 67 4.01 -22.03 3.72
C ILE A 67 5.32 -22.76 3.41
N LYS A 68 5.40 -24.04 3.73
CA LYS A 68 6.62 -24.82 3.55
C LYS A 68 7.02 -24.91 2.08
N GLU A 69 6.05 -24.90 1.18
CA GLU A 69 6.20 -25.07 -0.27
C GLU A 69 6.48 -23.75 -1.00
N CYS A 70 5.85 -22.63 -0.60
CA CYS A 70 6.06 -21.30 -1.19
C CYS A 70 6.17 -20.17 -0.15
N GLU A 71 6.97 -19.15 -0.48
CA GLU A 71 7.12 -17.93 0.32
C GLU A 71 7.19 -16.70 -0.60
N VAL A 72 6.02 -16.17 -0.96
CA VAL A 72 5.90 -15.14 -2.01
C VAL A 72 4.78 -14.13 -1.70
N LEU A 73 4.89 -12.94 -2.28
CA LEU A 73 3.83 -11.95 -2.33
C LEU A 73 2.86 -12.22 -3.49
N LEU A 74 1.56 -12.19 -3.22
CA LEU A 74 0.54 -12.18 -4.27
C LEU A 74 0.47 -10.79 -4.88
N THR A 75 0.79 -10.71 -6.17
CA THR A 75 0.80 -9.44 -6.90
C THR A 75 0.22 -9.64 -8.30
N ARG A 76 -0.04 -8.55 -9.00
CA ARG A 76 -0.32 -8.59 -10.46
C ARG A 76 0.87 -9.05 -11.31
N HIS A 77 2.05 -9.22 -10.72
CA HIS A 77 3.29 -9.51 -11.44
C HIS A 77 3.59 -11.00 -11.52
N ASN A 78 2.98 -11.81 -10.66
CA ASN A 78 3.14 -13.26 -10.62
C ASN A 78 1.83 -14.02 -10.80
N GLU A 79 0.76 -13.35 -11.21
CA GLU A 79 -0.48 -14.00 -11.61
C GLU A 79 -0.28 -14.69 -12.97
N LEU A 80 -0.63 -15.98 -13.01
CA LEU A 80 -0.69 -16.83 -14.18
C LEU A 80 -2.16 -17.09 -14.56
N GLU A 81 -2.40 -17.96 -15.52
CA GLU A 81 -3.76 -18.37 -15.92
C GLU A 81 -4.45 -19.18 -14.80
N GLU A 82 -5.79 -19.26 -14.84
CA GLU A 82 -6.58 -20.12 -13.96
C GLU A 82 -6.31 -19.94 -12.44
N GLU A 83 -6.14 -18.69 -11.98
CA GLU A 83 -5.86 -18.35 -10.57
C GLU A 83 -4.57 -18.98 -10.01
N HIS A 84 -3.63 -19.34 -10.89
CA HIS A 84 -2.30 -19.75 -10.50
C HIS A 84 -1.40 -18.55 -10.26
N PHE A 85 -0.45 -18.71 -9.35
CA PHE A 85 0.57 -17.74 -9.03
C PHE A 85 1.96 -18.38 -9.09
N LEU A 86 2.96 -17.57 -9.44
CA LEU A 86 4.36 -17.98 -9.49
C LEU A 86 5.11 -17.53 -8.24
N ASP A 87 5.73 -18.48 -7.54
CA ASP A 87 6.86 -18.22 -6.64
C ASP A 87 8.14 -18.29 -7.47
N SER A 88 8.63 -17.14 -7.92
CA SER A 88 9.83 -17.05 -8.76
C SER A 88 11.12 -17.38 -8.00
N GLN A 89 11.11 -17.30 -6.67
CA GLN A 89 12.26 -17.61 -5.83
C GLN A 89 12.47 -19.12 -5.74
N ARG A 90 11.36 -19.86 -5.61
CA ARG A 90 11.36 -21.32 -5.49
C ARG A 90 11.08 -22.04 -6.80
N GLN A 91 10.75 -21.29 -7.85
CA GLN A 91 10.42 -21.81 -9.17
C GLN A 91 9.28 -22.82 -9.12
N VAL A 92 8.21 -22.44 -8.41
CA VAL A 92 6.99 -23.25 -8.23
C VAL A 92 5.78 -22.40 -8.56
N SER A 93 4.86 -22.93 -9.36
CA SER A 93 3.52 -22.38 -9.50
C SER A 93 2.54 -23.07 -8.56
N PHE A 94 1.51 -22.36 -8.14
CA PHE A 94 0.47 -22.90 -7.25
C PHE A 94 -0.85 -22.18 -7.51
N LYS A 95 -1.96 -22.88 -7.30
CA LYS A 95 -3.29 -22.27 -7.29
C LYS A 95 -3.57 -21.64 -5.93
N PHE A 96 -4.21 -20.47 -5.94
CA PHE A 96 -4.55 -19.76 -4.70
C PHE A 96 -6.04 -19.51 -4.56
N ASP A 97 -6.66 -20.09 -3.52
CA ASP A 97 -8.05 -19.79 -3.16
C ASP A 97 -8.08 -18.46 -2.38
N HIS A 98 -8.56 -17.41 -3.04
CA HIS A 98 -8.63 -16.07 -2.46
C HIS A 98 -9.60 -15.93 -1.28
N LEU A 99 -10.63 -16.78 -1.20
CA LEU A 99 -11.62 -16.76 -0.11
C LEU A 99 -11.07 -17.44 1.13
N ARG A 100 -10.48 -18.63 0.94
CA ARG A 100 -9.92 -19.45 2.03
C ARG A 100 -8.52 -19.01 2.43
N LYS A 101 -7.85 -18.23 1.57
CA LYS A 101 -6.44 -17.85 1.68
C LYS A 101 -5.52 -19.08 1.76
N GLU A 102 -5.83 -20.09 0.94
CA GLU A 102 -5.12 -21.38 0.91
C GLU A 102 -4.43 -21.58 -0.45
N ALA A 103 -3.17 -22.04 -0.42
CA ALA A 103 -2.42 -22.40 -1.62
C ALA A 103 -2.45 -23.93 -1.84
N SER A 104 -2.58 -24.34 -3.10
CA SER A 104 -2.72 -25.75 -3.50
C SER A 104 -2.15 -25.99 -4.90
N GLU A 105 -2.21 -27.24 -5.40
CA GLU A 105 -1.84 -27.60 -6.78
C GLU A 105 -0.41 -27.14 -7.17
N PHE A 106 0.58 -27.38 -6.31
CA PHE A 106 1.97 -26.99 -6.56
C PHE A 106 2.57 -27.74 -7.75
N GLN A 107 3.21 -27.01 -8.66
CA GLN A 107 3.89 -27.54 -9.83
C GLN A 107 5.24 -26.87 -10.01
N ALA A 108 6.25 -27.63 -10.45
CA ALA A 108 7.54 -27.07 -10.80
C ALA A 108 7.40 -26.12 -11.99
N HIS A 109 7.94 -24.91 -11.86
CA HIS A 109 7.88 -23.86 -12.88
C HIS A 109 9.28 -23.24 -13.05
N PRO A 110 10.23 -23.99 -13.65
CA PRO A 110 11.61 -23.53 -13.81
C PRO A 110 11.69 -22.34 -14.77
N GLN A 111 12.57 -21.38 -14.46
CA GLN A 111 12.84 -20.26 -15.37
C GLN A 111 13.77 -20.71 -16.49
N GLU A 112 13.33 -20.58 -17.75
CA GLU A 112 14.09 -21.00 -18.93
C GLU A 112 15.26 -20.05 -19.24
N ASP A 113 15.10 -18.76 -18.93
CA ASP A 113 16.16 -17.77 -19.11
C ASP A 113 17.14 -17.75 -17.92
N GLU A 114 18.22 -18.53 -18.04
CA GLU A 114 19.28 -18.61 -17.03
C GLU A 114 19.92 -17.26 -16.72
N LYS A 115 20.07 -16.38 -17.72
CA LYS A 115 20.70 -15.07 -17.53
C LYS A 115 19.80 -14.15 -16.73
N GLY A 116 18.53 -14.00 -17.12
CA GLY A 116 17.57 -13.20 -16.36
C GLY A 116 17.35 -13.75 -14.95
N GLU A 117 17.36 -15.07 -14.79
CA GLU A 117 17.29 -15.72 -13.48
C GLU A 117 18.49 -15.36 -12.59
N ALA A 118 19.71 -15.29 -13.13
CA ALA A 118 20.89 -14.86 -12.37
C ALA A 118 20.72 -13.43 -11.82
N TRP A 119 20.23 -12.50 -12.65
CA TRP A 119 19.91 -11.13 -12.23
C TRP A 119 18.82 -11.08 -11.15
N ARG A 120 17.71 -11.79 -11.36
CA ARG A 120 16.59 -11.85 -10.41
C ARG A 120 17.02 -12.47 -9.07
N ARG A 121 17.85 -13.51 -9.09
CA ARG A 121 18.37 -14.17 -7.89
C ARG A 121 19.27 -13.24 -7.09
N ALA A 122 20.23 -12.59 -7.73
CA ALA A 122 21.13 -11.65 -7.06
C ALA A 122 20.36 -10.50 -6.41
N LEU A 123 19.38 -9.93 -7.12
CA LEU A 123 18.49 -8.89 -6.56
C LEU A 123 17.68 -9.43 -5.36
N TYR A 124 17.09 -10.61 -5.48
CA TYR A 124 16.30 -11.20 -4.41
C TYR A 124 17.14 -11.46 -3.15
N GLU A 125 18.36 -11.97 -3.29
CA GLU A 125 19.24 -12.25 -2.14
C GLU A 125 19.64 -10.97 -1.41
N GLY A 126 20.07 -9.94 -2.15
CA GLY A 126 20.37 -8.63 -1.58
C GLY A 126 19.16 -8.00 -0.89
N LEU A 127 18.00 -8.03 -1.56
CA LEU A 127 16.76 -7.49 -1.02
C LEU A 127 16.27 -8.25 0.21
N LYS A 128 16.37 -9.58 0.22
CA LYS A 128 15.97 -10.42 1.35
C LYS A 128 16.77 -10.10 2.61
N ALA A 129 18.08 -9.90 2.47
CA ALA A 129 18.95 -9.51 3.57
C ALA A 129 18.57 -8.12 4.12
N TYR A 130 18.32 -7.15 3.24
CA TYR A 130 17.86 -5.81 3.61
C TYR A 130 16.51 -5.87 4.34
N VAL A 131 15.52 -6.55 3.75
CA VAL A 131 14.16 -6.66 4.31
C VAL A 131 14.16 -7.33 5.66
N SER A 132 14.93 -8.39 5.85
CA SER A 132 15.07 -9.07 7.14
C SER A 132 15.66 -8.18 8.24
N SER A 133 16.42 -7.14 7.88
CA SER A 133 17.09 -6.26 8.83
C SER A 133 16.26 -5.02 9.18
N HIS A 134 15.43 -4.55 8.25
CA HIS A 134 14.70 -3.27 8.37
C HIS A 134 13.19 -3.42 8.58
N TYR A 135 12.60 -4.57 8.20
CA TYR A 135 11.16 -4.78 8.23
C TYR A 135 10.80 -5.94 9.16
N PRO A 136 10.30 -5.68 10.38
CA PRO A 136 9.83 -6.73 11.28
C PRO A 136 8.73 -7.58 10.62
N GLY A 137 9.02 -8.85 10.39
CA GLY A 137 8.09 -9.75 9.70
C GLY A 137 7.82 -9.37 8.25
N GLY A 138 8.69 -8.59 7.60
CA GLY A 138 8.59 -8.24 6.18
C GLY A 138 8.88 -9.42 5.26
N ILE A 139 8.41 -9.33 4.01
CA ILE A 139 8.71 -10.28 2.94
C ILE A 139 8.95 -9.50 1.65
N CYS A 140 9.76 -10.06 0.78
CA CYS A 140 9.98 -9.55 -0.55
C CYS A 140 9.86 -10.63 -1.61
N SER A 141 9.54 -10.20 -2.83
CA SER A 141 9.53 -11.06 -4.02
C SER A 141 10.09 -10.28 -5.20
N VAL A 142 10.85 -10.96 -6.06
CA VAL A 142 11.44 -10.37 -7.27
C VAL A 142 11.00 -11.19 -8.48
N PHE A 143 10.36 -10.54 -9.44
CA PHE A 143 9.80 -11.17 -10.64
C PHE A 143 10.53 -10.71 -11.90
N ILE A 144 10.50 -11.54 -12.93
CA ILE A 144 10.96 -11.21 -14.27
C ILE A 144 9.73 -11.06 -15.16
N LYS A 145 9.66 -9.94 -15.90
CA LYS A 145 8.75 -9.79 -17.04
C LYS A 145 9.59 -9.61 -18.29
N ASP A 146 9.51 -10.60 -19.17
CA ASP A 146 10.19 -10.53 -20.45
C ASP A 146 9.36 -9.75 -21.46
N THR A 147 10.03 -8.83 -22.14
CA THR A 147 9.53 -8.22 -23.37
C THR A 147 10.48 -8.62 -24.51
N ALA A 148 10.01 -8.54 -25.76
CA ALA A 148 10.82 -8.92 -26.93
C ALA A 148 12.17 -8.18 -27.05
N ILE A 149 12.36 -7.07 -26.32
CA ILE A 149 13.51 -6.16 -26.47
C ILE A 149 14.24 -5.91 -25.14
N ARG A 150 13.55 -6.03 -23.99
CA ARG A 150 14.07 -5.64 -22.67
C ARG A 150 13.64 -6.62 -21.59
N LYS A 151 14.51 -6.78 -20.58
CA LYS A 151 14.17 -7.55 -19.38
C LYS A 151 13.74 -6.60 -18.28
N ILE A 152 12.54 -6.80 -17.76
CA ILE A 152 12.00 -5.98 -16.69
C ILE A 152 12.05 -6.81 -15.41
N LEU A 153 12.75 -6.29 -14.41
CA LEU A 153 12.82 -6.88 -13.08
C LEU A 153 11.93 -6.06 -12.16
N ILE A 154 11.12 -6.75 -11.36
CA ILE A 154 10.14 -6.12 -10.48
C ILE A 154 10.33 -6.64 -9.08
N ALA A 155 10.75 -5.78 -8.16
CA ALA A 155 10.90 -6.09 -6.75
C ALA A 155 9.71 -5.54 -5.96
N CYS A 156 9.05 -6.40 -5.20
CA CYS A 156 7.96 -6.05 -4.31
C CYS A 156 8.38 -6.33 -2.87
N ILE A 157 8.09 -5.39 -1.96
CA ILE A 157 8.29 -5.53 -0.51
C ILE A 157 6.94 -5.29 0.14
N ALA A 158 6.61 -6.09 1.16
CA ALA A 158 5.50 -5.79 2.06
C ALA A 158 5.84 -6.14 3.50
N SER A 159 5.41 -5.29 4.42
CA SER A 159 5.45 -5.52 5.86
C SER A 159 4.13 -5.09 6.48
N ARG A 160 3.62 -5.89 7.41
CA ARG A 160 2.27 -5.78 7.95
C ARG A 160 2.32 -5.90 9.46
N LEU A 161 1.57 -5.06 10.14
CA LEU A 161 1.34 -5.12 11.57
C LEU A 161 -0.17 -5.08 11.81
N HIS A 162 -0.69 -6.15 12.41
CA HIS A 162 -2.10 -6.28 12.75
C HIS A 162 -2.24 -6.32 14.27
N GLN A 163 -2.81 -5.28 14.89
CA GLN A 163 -2.95 -5.16 16.34
C GLN A 163 -4.37 -4.74 16.73
N PRO A 164 -5.39 -5.58 16.44
CA PRO A 164 -6.79 -5.23 16.66
C PRO A 164 -7.11 -5.00 18.15
N SER A 165 -6.47 -5.71 19.07
CA SER A 165 -6.61 -5.52 20.52
C SER A 165 -6.07 -4.19 21.03
N ALA A 166 -5.15 -3.58 20.28
CA ALA A 166 -4.63 -2.24 20.55
C ALA A 166 -5.23 -1.18 19.60
N PHE A 167 -6.25 -1.57 18.81
CA PHE A 167 -7.00 -0.72 17.90
C PHE A 167 -6.15 -0.02 16.83
N TRP A 168 -5.10 -0.68 16.32
CA TRP A 168 -4.38 -0.16 15.16
C TRP A 168 -3.85 -1.23 14.22
N ASN A 169 -3.73 -0.86 12.96
CA ASN A 169 -3.16 -1.65 11.88
C ASN A 169 -2.19 -0.82 11.06
N GLY A 170 -1.19 -1.48 10.46
CA GLY A 170 -0.18 -0.84 9.63
C GLY A 170 0.24 -1.70 8.46
N LEU A 171 0.44 -1.07 7.32
CA LEU A 171 0.98 -1.67 6.11
C LEU A 171 2.07 -0.77 5.55
N TRP A 172 3.23 -1.35 5.32
CA TRP A 172 4.23 -0.82 4.41
C TRP A 172 4.27 -1.70 3.17
N LYS A 173 4.23 -1.10 1.99
CA LYS A 173 4.55 -1.81 0.75
C LYS A 173 5.36 -0.93 -0.18
N SER A 174 6.24 -1.55 -0.96
CA SER A 174 6.92 -0.87 -2.06
C SER A 174 7.05 -1.75 -3.29
N GLU A 175 6.95 -1.13 -4.47
CA GLU A 175 7.10 -1.76 -5.77
C GLU A 175 8.19 -1.02 -6.53
N TRP A 176 9.18 -1.75 -7.03
CA TRP A 176 10.34 -1.21 -7.73
C TRP A 176 10.51 -1.93 -9.06
N THR A 177 10.68 -1.16 -10.12
CA THR A 177 10.82 -1.65 -11.49
C THR A 177 12.15 -1.19 -12.07
N PHE A 178 12.91 -2.14 -12.61
CA PHE A 178 14.19 -1.91 -13.30
C PHE A 178 14.08 -2.48 -14.71
N THR A 179 14.63 -1.76 -15.70
CA THR A 179 14.63 -2.24 -17.09
C THR A 179 16.06 -2.50 -17.56
N LEU A 180 16.47 -3.76 -17.58
CA LEU A 180 17.78 -4.16 -18.08
C LEU A 180 17.78 -4.17 -19.61
N THR A 181 18.68 -3.37 -20.19
CA THR A 181 18.93 -3.32 -21.63
C THR A 181 20.36 -3.81 -21.88
N PRO A 182 20.59 -4.85 -22.71
CA PRO A 182 21.89 -5.53 -22.81
C PRO A 182 23.10 -4.63 -23.15
N THR A 183 22.88 -3.49 -23.79
CA THR A 183 23.94 -2.57 -24.25
C THR A 183 24.10 -1.33 -23.37
N SER A 184 23.29 -1.18 -22.32
CA SER A 184 23.27 0.01 -21.47
C SER A 184 24.11 -0.21 -20.21
N THR A 185 24.95 0.76 -19.87
CA THR A 185 25.76 0.79 -18.64
C THR A 185 25.00 1.34 -17.43
N SER A 186 23.75 1.75 -17.63
CA SER A 186 22.84 2.24 -16.58
C SER A 186 21.39 1.85 -16.91
N THR A 187 20.56 1.77 -15.88
CA THR A 187 19.13 1.54 -15.97
C THR A 187 18.37 2.60 -15.18
N GLN A 188 17.14 2.88 -15.61
CA GLN A 188 16.22 3.71 -14.86
C GLN A 188 15.45 2.82 -13.88
N VAL A 189 15.42 3.25 -12.63
CA VAL A 189 14.72 2.60 -11.52
C VAL A 189 13.52 3.46 -11.17
N ALA A 190 12.33 2.89 -11.30
CA ALA A 190 11.09 3.52 -10.86
C ALA A 190 10.55 2.76 -9.64
N GLY A 191 10.36 3.46 -8.52
CA GLY A 191 9.84 2.91 -7.28
C GLY A 191 8.60 3.65 -6.80
N THR A 192 7.71 2.95 -6.12
CA THR A 192 6.62 3.55 -5.36
C THR A 192 6.64 2.96 -3.95
N ILE A 193 6.78 3.81 -2.94
CA ILE A 193 6.68 3.47 -1.52
C ILE A 193 5.30 3.91 -1.02
N MET A 194 4.58 3.03 -0.35
CA MET A 194 3.27 3.31 0.23
C MET A 194 3.21 2.83 1.68
N VAL A 195 2.81 3.75 2.56
CA VAL A 195 2.53 3.46 3.97
C VAL A 195 1.08 3.79 4.27
N GLN A 196 0.41 2.85 4.92
CA GLN A 196 -0.93 3.02 5.45
C GLN A 196 -0.97 2.65 6.93
N ALA A 197 -1.65 3.46 7.73
CA ALA A 197 -1.93 3.14 9.11
C ALA A 197 -3.37 3.52 9.44
N HIS A 198 -3.99 2.73 10.32
CA HIS A 198 -5.34 2.96 10.80
C HIS A 198 -5.35 2.82 12.32
N TYR A 199 -5.90 3.81 13.02
CA TYR A 199 -6.14 3.79 14.46
C TYR A 199 -7.62 4.05 14.72
N PHE A 200 -8.24 3.19 15.54
CA PHE A 200 -9.69 3.11 15.67
C PHE A 200 -10.21 2.96 17.11
N GLU A 201 -9.43 3.42 18.10
CA GLU A 201 -9.90 3.55 19.49
C GLU A 201 -10.59 4.90 19.67
N ASP A 202 -11.88 4.89 20.03
CA ASP A 202 -12.71 6.09 20.26
C ASP A 202 -12.69 7.13 19.12
N GLY A 203 -12.30 6.69 17.92
CA GLY A 203 -12.09 7.52 16.75
C GLY A 203 -11.84 6.66 15.52
N ASN A 204 -11.61 7.30 14.37
CA ASN A 204 -11.29 6.63 13.12
C ASN A 204 -10.27 7.49 12.35
N ILE A 205 -8.99 7.18 12.52
CA ILE A 205 -7.87 7.98 12.00
C ILE A 205 -7.10 7.14 10.99
N HIS A 206 -6.98 7.67 9.78
CA HIS A 206 -6.26 7.04 8.68
C HIS A 206 -5.04 7.87 8.30
N LEU A 207 -3.92 7.19 8.10
CA LEU A 207 -2.74 7.71 7.42
C LEU A 207 -2.60 6.94 6.10
N THR A 208 -2.43 7.65 5.00
CA THR A 208 -1.98 7.07 3.73
C THR A 208 -0.99 8.02 3.09
N VAL A 209 0.23 7.54 2.88
CA VAL A 209 1.32 8.32 2.27
C VAL A 209 1.92 7.49 1.15
N CYS A 210 2.12 8.13 0.01
CA CYS A 210 2.68 7.52 -1.19
C CYS A 210 3.82 8.42 -1.69
N LYS A 211 4.96 7.82 -2.03
CA LYS A 211 6.10 8.52 -2.63
C LYS A 211 6.60 7.73 -3.83
N ASP A 212 6.66 8.40 -4.96
CA ASP A 212 7.29 7.88 -6.16
C ASP A 212 8.76 8.29 -6.20
N VAL A 213 9.61 7.38 -6.67
CA VAL A 213 11.05 7.52 -6.78
C VAL A 213 11.46 7.19 -8.21
N ALA A 214 12.28 8.03 -8.83
CA ALA A 214 12.79 7.80 -10.17
C ALA A 214 14.27 8.16 -10.21
N GLU A 215 15.13 7.15 -10.31
CA GLU A 215 16.58 7.29 -10.16
C GLU A 215 17.33 6.48 -11.21
N SER A 216 18.59 6.83 -11.44
CA SER A 216 19.48 6.09 -12.35
C SER A 216 20.39 5.16 -11.56
N LEU A 217 20.47 3.90 -11.97
CA LEU A 217 21.31 2.88 -11.33
C LEU A 217 22.38 2.39 -12.34
N PRO A 218 23.68 2.40 -11.99
CA PRO A 218 24.69 1.79 -12.84
C PRO A 218 24.47 0.28 -12.94
N VAL A 219 24.64 -0.28 -14.14
CA VAL A 219 24.49 -1.72 -14.39
C VAL A 219 25.86 -2.28 -14.70
N THR A 220 26.34 -3.16 -13.82
CA THR A 220 27.64 -3.82 -13.95
C THR A 220 27.48 -5.34 -13.88
N THR A 221 27.84 -5.97 -12.76
CA THR A 221 27.56 -7.39 -12.50
C THR A 221 26.24 -7.55 -11.76
N GLU A 222 25.67 -8.74 -11.78
CA GLU A 222 24.43 -9.08 -11.06
C GLU A 222 24.54 -8.72 -9.57
N THR A 223 25.64 -9.11 -8.93
CA THR A 223 25.87 -8.89 -7.50
C THR A 223 26.10 -7.42 -7.17
N GLN A 224 26.94 -6.71 -7.93
CA GLN A 224 27.22 -5.30 -7.64
C GLN A 224 25.99 -4.43 -7.87
N THR A 225 25.27 -4.67 -8.96
CA THR A 225 24.03 -3.94 -9.25
C THR A 225 22.96 -4.20 -8.19
N ALA A 226 22.89 -5.43 -7.64
CA ALA A 226 21.98 -5.72 -6.53
C ALA A 226 22.35 -4.97 -5.24
N GLN A 227 23.65 -4.86 -4.93
CA GLN A 227 24.12 -4.07 -3.79
C GLN A 227 23.83 -2.57 -3.98
N ASP A 228 24.10 -2.05 -5.18
CA ASP A 228 23.84 -0.66 -5.53
C ASP A 228 22.33 -0.36 -5.46
N PHE A 229 21.48 -1.30 -5.90
CA PHE A 229 20.03 -1.18 -5.78
C PHE A 229 19.57 -1.18 -4.33
N VAL A 230 20.07 -2.08 -3.49
CA VAL A 230 19.72 -2.11 -2.05
C VAL A 230 20.11 -0.79 -1.37
N LYS A 231 21.26 -0.21 -1.71
CA LYS A 231 21.66 1.09 -1.18
C LYS A 231 20.72 2.20 -1.63
N LEU A 232 20.33 2.23 -2.91
CA LEU A 232 19.35 3.19 -3.43
C LEU A 232 18.01 3.06 -2.71
N LEU A 233 17.55 1.83 -2.48
CA LEU A 233 16.33 1.53 -1.73
C LEU A 233 16.43 2.04 -0.29
N GLU A 234 17.55 1.77 0.39
CA GLU A 234 17.79 2.23 1.76
C GLU A 234 17.79 3.76 1.87
N ASP A 235 18.48 4.45 0.96
CA ASP A 235 18.49 5.91 0.90
C ASP A 235 17.06 6.47 0.67
N ALA A 236 16.28 5.83 -0.20
CA ALA A 236 14.91 6.23 -0.49
C ALA A 236 13.95 5.99 0.67
N ASP A 237 14.07 4.85 1.35
CA ASP A 237 13.29 4.48 2.54
C ASP A 237 13.60 5.44 3.71
N ASN A 238 14.89 5.71 3.98
CA ASN A 238 15.32 6.66 5.01
C ASN A 238 14.77 8.06 4.72
N GLN A 239 14.93 8.56 3.49
CA GLN A 239 14.40 9.87 3.11
C GLN A 239 12.86 9.92 3.20
N PHE A 240 12.17 8.81 2.90
CA PHE A 240 10.72 8.73 3.07
C PHE A 240 10.33 8.81 4.55
N GLN A 241 11.00 8.04 5.41
CA GLN A 241 10.73 8.01 6.84
C GLN A 241 11.05 9.35 7.52
N ASP A 242 12.19 9.96 7.23
CA ASP A 242 12.57 11.26 7.76
C ASP A 242 11.57 12.34 7.34
N GLY A 243 11.21 12.38 6.05
CA GLY A 243 10.20 13.31 5.54
C GLY A 243 8.83 13.13 6.19
N LEU A 244 8.42 11.89 6.48
CA LEU A 244 7.18 11.61 7.20
C LEU A 244 7.23 12.15 8.63
N MET A 245 8.33 11.96 9.35
CA MET A 245 8.50 12.47 10.72
C MET A 245 8.50 14.00 10.76
N GLU A 246 9.21 14.65 9.83
CA GLU A 246 9.22 16.11 9.68
C GLU A 246 7.80 16.65 9.41
N GLU A 247 7.04 15.99 8.55
CA GLU A 247 5.66 16.39 8.24
C GLU A 247 4.76 16.29 9.47
N TYR A 248 4.89 15.20 10.24
CA TYR A 248 4.14 15.02 11.48
C TYR A 248 4.42 16.13 12.49
N GLN A 249 5.70 16.50 12.66
CA GLN A 249 6.09 17.60 13.52
C GLN A 249 5.49 18.94 13.03
N ARG A 250 5.57 19.21 11.72
CA ARG A 250 5.03 20.43 11.11
C ARG A 250 3.50 20.51 11.23
N MET A 251 2.81 19.38 11.07
CA MET A 251 1.36 19.29 11.22
C MET A 251 0.91 19.65 12.65
N SER A 252 1.60 19.11 13.65
CA SER A 252 1.35 19.42 15.06
C SER A 252 1.61 20.90 15.38
N ASP A 253 2.74 21.44 14.90
CA ASP A 253 3.17 22.77 15.31
C ASP A 253 2.52 23.92 14.54
N THR A 254 2.12 23.69 13.29
CA THR A 254 1.67 24.76 12.39
C THR A 254 0.24 24.51 11.92
N HIS A 255 -0.02 23.39 11.24
CA HIS A 255 -1.29 23.18 10.54
C HIS A 255 -2.49 23.06 11.51
N LEU A 256 -2.37 22.24 12.55
CA LEU A 256 -3.44 22.07 13.53
C LEU A 256 -3.68 23.33 14.36
N LYS A 257 -2.61 24.05 14.74
CA LYS A 257 -2.72 25.31 15.49
C LYS A 257 -3.36 26.43 14.67
N ALA A 258 -3.16 26.44 13.35
CA ALA A 258 -3.81 27.38 12.44
C ALA A 258 -5.31 27.09 12.30
N PHE A 259 -5.72 25.82 12.31
CA PHE A 259 -7.13 25.44 12.25
C PHE A 259 -7.89 25.76 13.55
N ARG A 260 -7.32 25.37 14.70
CA ARG A 260 -7.89 25.66 16.01
C ARG A 260 -6.78 25.92 17.02
N ARG A 261 -6.75 27.13 17.55
CA ARG A 261 -5.86 27.47 18.66
C ARG A 261 -6.24 26.67 19.90
N GLN A 262 -5.24 26.20 20.64
CA GLN A 262 -5.45 25.55 21.93
C GLN A 262 -6.10 26.49 22.96
N LEU A 263 -5.75 27.78 22.90
CA LEU A 263 -6.38 28.85 23.66
C LEU A 263 -6.68 30.07 22.76
N PRO A 264 -7.71 30.86 23.10
CA PRO A 264 -7.90 32.20 22.55
C PRO A 264 -6.62 33.05 22.58
N ILE A 265 -6.57 34.11 21.77
CA ILE A 265 -5.40 35.03 21.68
C ILE A 265 -5.03 35.61 23.05
N ILE A 266 -6.02 35.78 23.93
CA ILE A 266 -5.83 36.26 25.31
C ILE A 266 -5.21 35.21 26.27
N HIS A 267 -4.78 34.05 25.77
CA HIS A 267 -4.14 32.97 26.54
C HIS A 267 -4.92 32.55 27.81
N SER A 268 -6.25 32.60 27.74
CA SER A 268 -7.16 32.22 28.82
C SER A 268 -8.43 31.59 28.27
N THR A 269 -9.11 30.79 29.09
CA THR A 269 -10.40 30.19 28.74
C THR A 269 -11.44 31.28 28.51
N ILE A 270 -12.40 30.99 27.63
CA ILE A 270 -13.48 31.92 27.32
C ILE A 270 -14.26 32.26 28.59
N ASN A 271 -14.38 33.56 28.88
CA ASN A 271 -15.32 34.04 29.88
C ASN A 271 -16.71 34.15 29.23
N TRP A 272 -17.54 33.14 29.46
CA TRP A 272 -18.88 33.05 28.88
C TRP A 272 -19.81 34.17 29.36
N GLU A 273 -19.70 34.62 30.62
CA GLU A 273 -20.52 35.72 31.16
C GLU A 273 -20.26 37.03 30.42
N LYS A 274 -18.98 37.34 30.14
CA LYS A 274 -18.61 38.52 29.37
C LYS A 274 -19.14 38.47 27.93
N ILE A 275 -19.18 37.29 27.30
CA ILE A 275 -19.71 37.16 25.94
C ILE A 275 -21.22 37.43 25.91
N VAL A 276 -21.97 36.87 26.85
CA VAL A 276 -23.43 37.03 26.91
C VAL A 276 -23.83 38.48 27.23
N THR A 277 -23.01 39.20 27.99
CA THR A 277 -23.30 40.58 28.40
C THR A 277 -22.66 41.65 27.51
N ALA A 278 -21.73 41.27 26.62
CA ALA A 278 -21.04 42.21 25.74
C ALA A 278 -22.02 42.79 24.69
N LYS A 279 -22.00 44.13 24.57
CA LYS A 279 -22.60 44.83 23.43
C LYS A 279 -21.51 45.08 22.39
N ILE A 280 -21.77 44.66 21.15
CA ILE A 280 -20.91 45.00 20.00
C ILE A 280 -21.14 46.48 19.70
N VAL A 281 -20.06 47.26 19.70
CA VAL A 281 -20.09 48.67 19.29
C VAL A 281 -19.47 48.73 17.90
N GLU A 282 -20.26 49.10 16.91
CA GLU A 282 -19.74 49.42 15.57
C GLU A 282 -19.05 50.77 15.63
N ILE A 283 -17.75 50.78 15.32
CA ILE A 283 -16.99 52.02 15.16
C ILE A 283 -17.04 52.37 13.68
N GLN A 284 -17.77 53.43 13.32
CA GLN A 284 -17.63 54.04 12.01
C GLN A 284 -16.28 54.75 11.94
N VAL A 285 -15.33 54.16 11.21
CA VAL A 285 -14.06 54.80 10.92
C VAL A 285 -14.31 55.78 9.77
N GLU A 286 -14.53 57.06 10.09
CA GLU A 286 -14.47 58.12 9.09
C GLU A 286 -13.02 58.25 8.62
N VAL A 287 -12.74 57.76 7.41
CA VAL A 287 -11.49 58.00 6.71
C VAL A 287 -11.53 59.44 6.20
N PHE A 288 -10.88 60.36 6.92
CA PHE A 288 -10.64 61.72 6.41
C PHE A 288 -9.56 61.65 5.32
N CYS A 289 -9.97 61.88 4.06
CA CYS A 289 -9.09 62.16 2.93
C CYS A 289 -8.51 63.58 2.99
#